data_AF-A0A136N5D8-F1
#
_entry.id   AF-A0A136N5D8-F1
#
_cell.length_a   1.000
_cell.length_b   1.000
_cell.length_c   1.000
_cell.angle_alpha   90.00
_cell.angle_beta   90.00
_cell.angle_gamma   90.00
#
_symmetry.space_group_name_H-M   'P 1'
#
loop_
_entity.id
_entity.type
_entity.pdbx_description
1 polymer ?
#
loop_
_entity_poly.entity_id
_entity_poly.type
_entity_poly.pdbx_seq_one_letter_code
_entity_poly.pdbx_strand_id
1 'polypeptide(L)' 'MKIAFLSPFYPFRGGIAQFGDSLYLALAKNNEVKAFT' A
#
# COMPACT_ATOMS: atom_id res chain seq x y z
N MET A 1 -9.73 11.24 1.62
CA MET A 1 -8.98 11.76 0.45
C MET A 1 -8.82 10.63 -0.57
N LYS A 2 -8.57 10.92 -1.86
CA LYS A 2 -8.30 9.88 -2.88
C LYS A 2 -6.79 9.67 -3.01
N ILE A 3 -6.32 8.43 -2.86
CA ILE A 3 -4.89 8.10 -2.84
C ILE A 3 -4.61 6.97 -3.84
N ALA A 4 -3.65 7.19 -4.74
CA ALA A 4 -3.08 6.14 -5.58
C ALA A 4 -1.82 5.58 -4.90
N PHE A 5 -1.76 4.28 -4.70
CA PHE A 5 -0.67 3.61 -3.98
C PHE A 5 0.06 2.64 -4.92
N LEU A 6 1.25 3.02 -5.40
CA LEU A 6 2.05 2.19 -6.30
C LEU A 6 3.08 1.38 -5.49
N SER A 7 3.01 0.06 -5.57
CA SER A 7 3.99 -0.84 -4.96
C SER A 7 4.59 -1.78 -6.01
N PRO A 8 5.76 -1.45 -6.58
CA PRO A 8 6.44 -2.35 -7.53
C PRO A 8 7.01 -3.61 -6.86
N PHE A 9 6.88 -3.69 -5.54
CA PHE A 9 7.42 -4.78 -4.72
C PHE A 9 6.34 -5.72 -4.18
N TYR A 10 5.05 -5.52 -4.48
CA TYR A 10 4.01 -6.45 -4.09
C TYR A 10 3.91 -7.62 -5.09
N PRO A 11 3.70 -8.88 -4.68
CA PRO A 11 3.60 -9.43 -3.33
C PRO A 11 4.94 -10.04 -2.85
N PHE A 12 6.08 -9.46 -3.22
CA PHE A 12 7.38 -10.00 -2.80
C PHE A 12 7.54 -9.93 -1.27
N ARG A 13 8.41 -10.79 -0.74
CA ARG A 13 8.65 -10.87 0.71
C ARG A 13 9.93 -10.14 1.07
N GLY A 14 9.80 -9.07 1.85
CA GLY A 14 10.90 -8.24 2.34
C GLY A 14 10.36 -7.07 3.18
N GLY A 15 11.23 -6.43 3.97
CA GLY A 15 10.81 -5.37 4.89
C GLY A 15 10.09 -4.21 4.19
N ILE A 16 10.52 -3.86 2.97
CA ILE A 16 9.90 -2.79 2.19
C ILE A 16 8.49 -3.14 1.71
N ALA A 17 8.26 -4.40 1.34
CA ALA A 17 6.95 -4.88 0.91
C ALA A 17 5.99 -4.98 2.09
N GLN A 18 6.45 -5.48 3.24
CA GLN A 18 5.65 -5.54 4.49
C GLN A 18 5.28 -4.13 5.01
N PHE A 19 6.21 -3.18 4.91
CA PHE A 19 5.94 -1.78 5.23
C PHE A 19 4.90 -1.19 4.27
N GLY A 20 5.04 -1.43 2.96
CA GLY A 20 4.07 -0.99 1.96
C GLY A 20 2.65 -1.51 2.26
N ASP A 21 2.53 -2.77 2.65
CA ASP A 21 1.26 -3.39 3.04
C ASP A 21 0.67 -2.75 4.30
N SER A 22 1.51 -2.55 5.33
CA SER A 22 1.10 -1.90 6.58
C SER A 22 0.64 -0.45 6.35
N LEU A 23 1.33 0.27 5.48
CA LEU A 23 1.01 1.64 5.10
C LEU A 23 -0.29 1.71 4.30
N TYR A 24 -0.49 0.81 3.32
CA TYR A 24 -1.74 0.70 2.57
C TYR A 24 -2.93 0.49 3.52
N LEU A 25 -2.84 -0.45 4.45
CA LEU A 25 -3.88 -0.72 5.44
C LEU A 25 -4.16 0.48 6.35
N ALA A 26 -3.12 1.20 6.78
CA ALA A 26 -3.29 2.39 7.60
C ALA A 26 -3.99 3.53 6.84
N LEU A 27 -3.62 3.75 5.57
CA LEU A 27 -4.22 4.78 4.72
C LEU A 27 -5.68 4.46 4.38
N ALA A 28 -6.00 3.19 4.13
CA ALA A 28 -7.33 2.71 3.78
C ALA A 28 -8.38 2.89 4.90
N LYS A 29 -7.96 3.09 6.16
CA LYS A 29 -8.88 3.32 7.29
C LYS A 29 -9.75 4.58 7.12
N ASN A 30 -9.18 5.63 6.54
CA ASN A 30 -9.82 6.95 6.46
C ASN A 30 -9.83 7.53 5.03
N ASN A 31 -9.30 6.80 4.05
CA ASN A 31 -9.14 7.26 2.69
C ASN A 31 -9.60 6.22 1.68
N GLU A 32 -10.00 6.71 0.51
CA GLU A 32 -10.24 5.86 -0.66
C GLU A 32 -8.88 5.62 -1.32
N VAL A 33 -8.31 4.43 -1.09
CA VAL A 33 -6.99 4.05 -1.59
C VAL A 33 -7.14 3.05 -2.72
N LYS A 34 -6.50 3.33 -3.86
CA LYS A 34 -6.40 2.39 -4.99
C LYS A 34 -4.96 1.96 -5.17
N ALA A 35 -4.71 0.65 -5.02
CA ALA A 35 -3.40 0.07 -5.21
C ALA A 35 -3.10 -0.20 -6.70
N PHE A 36 -1.84 0.00 -7.08
CA PHE A 36 -1.25 -0.36 -8.36
C PHE A 36 0.02 -1.15 -8.08
N THR A 37 0.25 -2.22 -8.84
CA THR A 37 1.37 -3.15 -8.64
C THR A 37 2.05 -3.43 -9.96
#